data_AF-A0A7Z9XYY4-F1
#
_entry.id   AF-A0A7Z9XYY4-F1
#
_cell.length_a   1.000
_cell.length_b   1.000
_cell.length_c   1.000
_cell.angle_alpha   90.00
_cell.angle_beta   90.00
_cell.angle_gamma   90.00
#
_symmetry.space_group_name_H-M   'P 1'
#
loop_
_entity.id
_entity.type
_entity.pdbx_description
1 polymer ?
#
loop_
_entity_poly.entity_id
_entity_poly.type
_entity_poly.pdbx_seq_one_letter_code
_entity_poly.pdbx_strand_id
1 'polypeptide(L)'
;MDWLKEQFSKEEWSPYVAGAVLGVVGVLAVALSNNLLGASGAFENLAGAIGKLVAPAAFDNIYFNYVMPPGLTWSGVLLIGVFFGGLLAAWPSHTLKLRKVSDPQWVKIFGPSWKKRWLIAFFGAIVIEIGAGIAGGCTSGLAISGGMLLAPAAFIFIGAMFASGIVTTLIVYGKRY
;
A
#
# COMPACT_ATOMS: atom_id res chain seq x y z
N MET A 1 -16.26 -5.16 28.64
CA MET A 1 -16.45 -5.27 27.17
C MET A 1 -16.60 -3.91 26.50
N ASP A 2 -16.91 -2.83 27.24
CA ASP A 2 -17.10 -1.49 26.67
C ASP A 2 -15.82 -0.82 26.17
N TRP A 3 -14.69 -1.09 26.83
CA TRP A 3 -13.38 -0.58 26.41
C TRP A 3 -12.99 -1.02 24.98
N LEU A 4 -13.29 -2.27 24.60
CA LEU A 4 -13.03 -2.77 23.25
C LEU A 4 -13.89 -2.05 22.22
N LYS A 5 -15.19 -1.90 22.49
CA LYS A 5 -16.11 -1.16 21.61
C LYS A 5 -15.68 0.28 21.43
N GLU A 6 -15.25 0.92 22.51
CA GLU A 6 -14.76 2.30 22.48
C GLU A 6 -13.45 2.43 21.69
N GLN A 7 -12.54 1.45 21.78
CA GLN A 7 -11.33 1.42 20.93
C GLN A 7 -11.67 1.22 19.46
N PHE A 8 -12.53 0.25 19.12
CA PHE A 8 -12.94 0.02 17.72
C PHE A 8 -13.70 1.20 17.11
N SER A 9 -14.33 2.05 17.93
CA SER A 9 -15.05 3.24 17.47
C SER A 9 -14.15 4.46 17.25
N LYS A 10 -12.90 4.45 17.71
CA LYS A 10 -11.95 5.57 17.52
C LYS A 10 -11.44 5.60 16.09
N GLU A 11 -11.29 6.82 15.56
CA GLU A 11 -10.70 7.06 14.23
C GLU A 11 -9.20 6.70 14.21
N GLU A 12 -8.49 6.95 15.32
CA GLU A 12 -7.07 6.65 15.46
C GLU A 12 -6.80 5.84 16.72
N TRP A 13 -6.07 4.74 16.57
CA TRP A 13 -5.61 3.91 17.67
C TRP A 13 -4.24 4.37 18.17
N SER A 14 -3.93 4.07 19.43
CA SER A 14 -2.57 4.29 19.96
C SER A 14 -1.54 3.56 19.08
N PRO A 15 -0.43 4.22 18.67
CA PRO A 15 0.60 3.62 17.82
C PRO A 15 1.16 2.31 18.38
N TYR A 16 1.25 2.19 19.70
CA TYR A 16 1.73 0.99 20.38
C TYR A 16 0.76 -0.19 20.21
N VAL A 17 -0.55 0.07 20.31
CA VAL A 17 -1.58 -0.97 20.17
C VAL A 17 -1.69 -1.40 18.70
N ALA A 18 -1.74 -0.43 17.78
CA ALA A 18 -1.76 -0.71 16.35
C ALA A 18 -0.51 -1.47 15.91
N GLY A 19 0.68 -1.08 16.40
CA GLY A 19 1.94 -1.76 16.12
C GLY A 19 1.98 -3.18 16.67
N ALA A 20 1.52 -3.42 17.89
CA ALA A 20 1.46 -4.76 18.47
C ALA A 20 0.53 -5.69 17.68
N VAL A 21 -0.68 -5.21 17.32
CA VAL A 21 -1.62 -5.98 16.50
C VAL A 21 -1.06 -6.26 15.11
N LEU A 22 -0.41 -5.27 14.48
CA LEU A 22 0.23 -5.44 13.18
C LEU A 22 1.37 -6.47 13.25
N GLY A 23 2.16 -6.47 14.33
CA GLY A 23 3.19 -7.48 14.56
C GLY A 23 2.61 -8.90 14.66
N VAL A 24 1.52 -9.07 15.42
CA VAL A 24 0.79 -10.35 15.50
C VAL A 24 0.29 -10.78 14.13
N VAL A 25 -0.30 -9.87 13.35
CA VAL A 25 -0.76 -10.16 11.99
C VAL A 25 0.41 -10.56 11.08
N GLY A 26 1.57 -9.90 11.19
CA GLY A 26 2.78 -10.26 10.45
C GLY A 26 3.27 -11.67 10.78
N VAL A 27 3.32 -12.02 12.08
CA VAL A 27 3.69 -13.38 12.51
C VAL A 27 2.69 -14.42 12.01
N LEU A 28 1.39 -14.14 12.10
CA LEU A 28 0.34 -15.03 11.61
C LEU A 28 0.42 -15.20 10.09
N ALA A 29 0.70 -14.13 9.34
CA ALA A 29 0.88 -14.21 7.90
C ALA A 29 2.00 -15.18 7.54
N VAL A 30 3.16 -15.07 8.20
CA VAL A 30 4.28 -15.99 7.98
C VAL A 30 3.93 -17.41 8.43
N ALA A 31 3.30 -17.57 9.60
CA ALA A 31 2.96 -18.90 10.13
C ALA A 31 1.94 -19.65 9.26
N LEU A 32 0.97 -18.95 8.67
CA LEU A 32 -0.11 -19.57 7.89
C LEU A 32 0.25 -19.77 6.42
N SER A 33 1.07 -18.90 5.85
CA SER A 33 1.30 -18.86 4.40
C SER A 33 2.75 -18.99 3.99
N ASN A 34 3.70 -18.98 4.94
CA ASN A 34 5.13 -18.92 4.69
C ASN A 34 5.55 -17.76 3.76
N ASN A 35 4.73 -16.71 3.71
CA ASN A 35 4.94 -15.51 2.90
C ASN A 35 4.94 -14.25 3.80
N LEU A 36 5.77 -13.28 3.42
CA LEU A 36 5.80 -11.96 4.06
C LEU A 36 4.62 -11.09 3.58
N LEU A 37 4.38 -9.97 4.27
CA LEU A 37 3.30 -9.04 3.92
C LEU A 37 3.66 -8.24 2.66
N GLY A 38 3.28 -8.72 1.47
CA GLY A 38 3.53 -8.04 0.20
C GLY A 38 2.24 -7.64 -0.51
N ALA A 39 2.03 -6.33 -0.75
CA ALA A 39 0.88 -5.83 -1.50
C ALA A 39 1.16 -5.65 -3.01
N SER A 40 2.33 -5.11 -3.39
CA SER A 40 2.68 -4.81 -4.80
C SER A 40 2.64 -6.04 -5.71
N GLY A 41 3.16 -7.18 -5.24
CA GLY A 41 3.13 -8.42 -6.01
C GLY A 41 1.72 -8.88 -6.40
N ALA A 42 0.67 -8.49 -5.67
CA ALA A 42 -0.71 -8.77 -6.07
C ALA A 42 -1.09 -8.06 -7.39
N PHE A 43 -0.67 -6.80 -7.53
CA PHE A 43 -0.92 -5.99 -8.73
C PHE A 43 -0.15 -6.54 -9.92
N GLU A 44 1.13 -6.90 -9.73
CA GLU A 44 1.99 -7.47 -10.76
C GLU A 44 1.47 -8.84 -11.23
N ASN A 45 1.06 -9.73 -10.33
CA ASN A 45 0.51 -11.04 -10.68
C ASN A 45 -0.84 -10.92 -11.41
N LEU A 46 -1.70 -9.98 -10.99
CA LEU A 46 -2.96 -9.71 -11.68
C LEU A 46 -2.74 -9.10 -13.06
N ALA A 47 -1.79 -8.16 -13.17
CA ALA A 47 -1.39 -7.55 -14.44
C ALA A 47 -0.78 -8.61 -15.38
N GLY A 48 0.01 -9.54 -14.86
CA GLY A 48 0.52 -10.69 -15.61
C GLY A 48 -0.59 -11.61 -16.12
N ALA A 49 -1.61 -11.88 -15.30
CA ALA A 49 -2.74 -12.73 -15.69
C ALA A 49 -3.57 -12.10 -16.82
N ILE A 50 -3.91 -10.81 -16.68
CA ILE A 50 -4.62 -10.05 -17.71
C ILE A 50 -3.73 -9.88 -18.96
N GLY A 51 -2.45 -9.58 -18.75
CA GLY A 51 -1.47 -9.34 -19.80
C GLY A 51 -1.24 -10.57 -20.69
N LYS A 52 -1.18 -11.78 -20.11
CA LYS A 52 -1.08 -13.02 -20.90
C LYS A 52 -2.34 -13.29 -21.74
N LEU A 53 -3.52 -12.85 -21.30
CA LEU A 53 -4.76 -12.99 -22.06
C LEU A 53 -4.86 -12.01 -23.22
N VAL A 54 -4.38 -10.77 -23.04
CA VAL A 54 -4.52 -9.69 -24.02
C VAL A 54 -3.34 -9.63 -25.00
N ALA A 55 -2.11 -9.82 -24.50
CA ALA A 55 -0.88 -9.68 -25.27
C ALA A 55 0.16 -10.73 -24.85
N PRO A 56 -0.06 -12.03 -25.14
CA PRO A 56 0.78 -13.12 -24.66
C PRO A 56 2.26 -12.96 -25.02
N ALA A 57 2.59 -12.43 -26.20
CA ALA A 57 3.98 -12.23 -26.63
C ALA A 57 4.76 -11.19 -25.80
N ALA A 58 4.09 -10.21 -25.18
CA ALA A 58 4.75 -9.20 -24.34
C ALA A 58 4.92 -9.67 -22.88
N PHE A 59 4.08 -10.61 -22.45
CA PHE A 59 4.03 -11.14 -21.07
C PHE A 59 4.65 -12.53 -20.93
N ASP A 60 5.20 -13.10 -22.00
CA ASP A 60 6.03 -14.31 -21.98
C ASP A 60 7.51 -13.94 -21.80
N ASN A 61 7.83 -13.40 -20.62
CA ASN A 61 9.18 -12.98 -20.27
C ASN A 61 9.62 -13.57 -18.92
N ILE A 62 10.92 -13.54 -18.63
CA ILE A 62 11.50 -14.14 -17.41
C ILE A 62 10.82 -13.58 -16.15
N TYR A 63 10.45 -12.30 -16.16
CA TYR A 63 9.83 -11.64 -15.02
C TYR A 63 8.43 -12.23 -14.72
N PHE A 64 7.51 -12.29 -15.69
CA PHE A 64 6.17 -12.86 -15.47
C PHE A 64 6.15 -14.39 -15.44
N ASN A 65 7.21 -15.07 -15.88
CA ASN A 65 7.29 -16.52 -15.84
C ASN A 65 7.93 -17.06 -14.55
N TYR A 66 8.88 -16.34 -13.96
CA TYR A 66 9.66 -16.84 -12.82
C TYR A 66 9.65 -15.92 -11.59
N VAL A 67 9.49 -14.60 -11.77
CA VAL A 67 9.53 -13.64 -10.67
C VAL A 67 8.13 -13.38 -10.11
N MET A 68 7.16 -13.10 -10.99
CA MET A 68 5.76 -12.83 -10.64
C MET A 68 4.82 -13.68 -11.50
N PRO A 69 4.63 -14.96 -11.14
CA PRO A 69 3.81 -15.86 -11.92
C PRO A 69 2.33 -15.41 -11.92
N PRO A 70 1.69 -15.32 -13.09
CA PRO A 70 0.33 -14.82 -13.22
C PRO A 70 -0.65 -15.71 -12.47
N GLY A 71 -1.47 -15.11 -11.61
CA GLY A 71 -2.49 -15.81 -10.85
C GLY A 71 -2.85 -15.12 -9.53
N LEU A 72 -3.80 -15.71 -8.81
CA LEU A 72 -4.13 -15.27 -7.46
C LEU A 72 -3.12 -15.86 -6.47
N THR A 73 -2.12 -15.06 -6.11
CA THR A 73 -1.13 -15.41 -5.08
C THR A 73 -1.62 -15.02 -3.69
N TRP A 74 -0.88 -15.43 -2.66
CA TRP A 74 -1.15 -15.03 -1.27
C TRP A 74 -1.25 -13.50 -1.10
N SER A 75 -0.39 -12.75 -1.80
CA SER A 75 -0.46 -11.29 -1.87
C SER A 75 -1.82 -10.79 -2.38
N GLY A 76 -2.43 -11.47 -3.34
CA GLY A 76 -3.77 -11.15 -3.83
C GLY A 76 -4.85 -11.35 -2.76
N VAL A 77 -4.79 -12.45 -2.01
CA VAL A 77 -5.69 -12.70 -0.86
C VAL A 77 -5.51 -11.64 0.21
N LEU A 78 -4.26 -11.28 0.51
CA LEU A 78 -3.93 -10.21 1.46
C LEU A 78 -4.48 -8.87 1.00
N LEU A 79 -4.37 -8.53 -0.29
CA LEU A 79 -4.91 -7.28 -0.84
C LEU A 79 -6.44 -7.21 -0.68
N ILE A 80 -7.14 -8.31 -0.94
CA ILE A 80 -8.58 -8.42 -0.71
C ILE A 80 -8.91 -8.26 0.78
N GLY A 81 -8.13 -8.90 1.65
CA GLY A 81 -8.26 -8.78 3.10
C GLY A 81 -8.04 -7.36 3.61
N VAL A 82 -7.06 -6.62 3.07
CA VAL A 82 -6.81 -5.22 3.40
C VAL A 82 -7.97 -4.33 2.94
N PHE A 83 -8.52 -4.58 1.75
CA PHE A 83 -9.67 -3.83 1.24
C PHE A 83 -10.91 -3.99 2.15
N PHE A 84 -11.30 -5.23 2.45
CA PHE A 84 -12.44 -5.49 3.33
C PHE A 84 -12.15 -5.13 4.79
N GLY A 85 -10.92 -5.33 5.26
CA GLY A 85 -10.49 -4.95 6.61
C GLY A 85 -10.57 -3.44 6.83
N GLY A 86 -10.13 -2.63 5.86
CA GLY A 86 -10.28 -1.17 5.90
C GLY A 86 -11.75 -0.74 5.89
N LEU A 87 -12.59 -1.39 5.08
CA LEU A 87 -14.03 -1.12 5.02
C LEU A 87 -14.72 -1.45 6.36
N LEU A 88 -14.39 -2.59 6.95
CA LEU A 88 -14.90 -3.02 8.24
C LEU A 88 -14.37 -2.18 9.40
N ALA A 89 -13.17 -1.62 9.32
CA ALA A 89 -12.63 -0.71 10.33
C ALA A 89 -13.27 0.69 10.26
N ALA A 90 -13.63 1.14 9.06
CA ALA A 90 -14.25 2.44 8.85
C ALA A 90 -15.75 2.47 9.23
N TRP A 91 -16.41 1.31 9.30
CA TRP A 91 -17.83 1.22 9.68
C TRP A 91 -18.07 1.61 11.15
N PRO A 92 -17.42 1.00 12.17
CA PRO A 92 -17.63 1.34 13.57
C PRO A 92 -17.15 2.75 13.92
N SER A 93 -16.14 3.26 13.21
CA SER A 93 -15.64 4.62 13.40
C SER A 93 -16.48 5.69 12.70
N HIS A 94 -17.53 5.31 11.98
CA HIS A 94 -18.39 6.22 11.19
C HIS A 94 -17.59 7.11 10.21
N THR A 95 -16.43 6.64 9.75
CA THR A 95 -15.52 7.38 8.85
C THR A 95 -15.70 7.01 7.38
N LEU A 96 -16.52 6.00 7.06
CA LEU A 96 -16.86 5.61 5.69
C LEU A 96 -17.47 6.78 4.91
N LYS A 97 -16.67 7.37 4.02
CA LYS A 97 -17.07 8.51 3.19
C LYS A 97 -16.59 8.28 1.75
N LEU A 98 -17.52 8.21 0.81
CA LEU A 98 -17.19 8.23 -0.62
C LEU A 98 -16.76 9.63 -1.02
N ARG A 99 -15.47 9.80 -1.34
CA ARG A 99 -14.83 11.09 -1.58
C ARG A 99 -14.25 11.13 -2.99
N LYS A 100 -14.72 12.07 -3.83
CA LYS A 100 -14.21 12.28 -5.20
C LYS A 100 -13.04 13.26 -5.25
N VAL A 101 -13.16 14.37 -4.51
CA VAL A 101 -12.11 15.35 -4.18
C VAL A 101 -12.55 15.94 -2.85
N SER A 102 -11.83 15.68 -1.77
CA SER A 102 -12.35 16.06 -0.44
C SER A 102 -11.28 16.46 0.54
N ASP A 103 -10.04 16.58 0.12
CA ASP A 103 -9.00 17.02 1.02
C ASP A 103 -9.01 18.56 1.02
N PRO A 104 -9.39 19.23 2.12
CA PRO A 104 -9.43 20.69 2.18
C PRO A 104 -8.07 21.30 1.82
N GLN A 105 -6.99 20.60 2.17
CA GLN A 105 -5.63 20.98 1.82
C GLN A 105 -5.40 20.93 0.30
N TRP A 106 -5.89 19.88 -0.37
CA TRP A 106 -5.82 19.78 -1.82
C TRP A 106 -6.62 20.89 -2.51
N VAL A 107 -7.86 21.15 -2.06
CA VAL A 107 -8.71 22.18 -2.65
C VAL A 107 -8.10 23.57 -2.48
N LYS A 108 -7.48 23.86 -1.34
CA LYS A 108 -6.78 25.13 -1.06
C LYS A 108 -5.61 25.36 -2.03
N ILE A 109 -4.90 24.32 -2.44
CA ILE A 109 -3.64 24.44 -3.17
C ILE A 109 -3.80 24.21 -4.69
N PHE A 110 -4.61 23.23 -5.09
CA PHE A 110 -4.80 22.80 -6.48
C PHE A 110 -6.21 23.08 -7.02
N GLY A 111 -7.13 23.55 -6.16
CA GLY A 111 -8.53 23.80 -6.50
C GLY A 111 -9.41 22.54 -6.46
N PRO A 112 -10.73 22.68 -6.70
CA PRO A 112 -11.70 21.59 -6.59
C PRO A 112 -11.70 20.61 -7.78
N SER A 113 -10.72 20.69 -8.68
CA SER A 113 -10.71 19.91 -9.92
C SER A 113 -10.39 18.44 -9.68
N TRP A 114 -11.38 17.57 -9.88
CA TRP A 114 -11.22 16.13 -9.76
C TRP A 114 -10.26 15.55 -10.80
N LYS A 115 -10.34 16.02 -12.05
CA LYS A 115 -9.46 15.53 -13.12
C LYS A 115 -7.98 15.70 -12.77
N LYS A 116 -7.59 16.84 -12.21
CA LYS A 116 -6.21 17.11 -11.79
C LYS A 116 -5.74 16.15 -10.70
N ARG A 117 -6.58 15.92 -9.67
CA ARG A 117 -6.29 14.98 -8.56
C ARG A 117 -6.04 13.57 -9.09
N TRP A 118 -6.94 13.08 -9.93
CA TRP A 118 -6.89 11.72 -10.46
C TRP A 118 -5.72 11.52 -11.44
N LEU A 119 -5.42 12.52 -12.29
CA LEU A 119 -4.24 12.46 -13.16
C LEU A 119 -2.94 12.41 -12.35
N ILE A 120 -2.78 13.29 -11.35
CA ILE A 120 -1.58 13.30 -10.50
C ILE A 120 -1.46 11.99 -9.71
N ALA A 121 -2.56 11.48 -9.17
CA ALA A 121 -2.58 10.21 -8.46
C ALA A 121 -2.21 9.03 -9.38
N PHE A 122 -2.70 9.02 -10.62
CA PHE A 122 -2.41 7.98 -11.61
C PHE A 122 -0.93 7.97 -12.01
N PHE A 123 -0.35 9.12 -12.38
CA PHE A 123 1.07 9.20 -12.70
C PHE A 123 1.96 8.94 -11.48
N GLY A 124 1.55 9.40 -10.29
CA GLY A 124 2.23 9.08 -9.04
C GLY A 124 2.23 7.58 -8.75
N ALA A 125 1.11 6.88 -8.98
CA ALA A 125 1.01 5.44 -8.82
C ALA A 125 1.95 4.69 -9.79
N ILE A 126 2.04 5.13 -11.05
CA ILE A 126 3.00 4.55 -12.02
C ILE A 126 4.44 4.67 -11.50
N VAL A 127 4.84 5.85 -11.03
CA VAL A 127 6.20 6.08 -10.51
C VAL A 127 6.46 5.21 -9.27
N ILE A 128 5.49 5.08 -8.37
CA ILE A 128 5.60 4.23 -7.18
C ILE A 128 5.75 2.77 -7.56
N GLU A 129 4.95 2.28 -8.52
CA GLU A 129 5.00 0.87 -8.94
C GLU A 129 6.33 0.54 -9.62
N ILE A 130 6.82 1.41 -10.51
CA ILE A 130 8.16 1.27 -11.11
C ILE A 130 9.23 1.26 -10.02
N GLY A 131 9.14 2.18 -9.05
CA GLY A 131 10.06 2.25 -7.92
C GLY A 131 10.02 0.98 -7.05
N ALA A 132 8.84 0.44 -6.80
CA ALA A 132 8.65 -0.80 -6.04
C ALA A 132 9.27 -2.01 -6.77
N GLY A 133 9.09 -2.09 -8.09
CA GLY A 133 9.73 -3.12 -8.93
C GLY A 133 11.26 -3.04 -8.88
N ILE A 134 11.84 -1.83 -8.98
CA ILE A 134 13.30 -1.63 -8.89
C ILE A 134 13.83 -1.95 -7.49
N ALA A 135 13.10 -1.56 -6.44
CA ALA A 135 13.48 -1.82 -5.06
C ALA A 135 13.28 -3.29 -4.64
N GLY A 136 12.56 -4.08 -5.44
CA GLY A 136 12.18 -5.46 -5.11
C GLY A 136 11.10 -5.55 -4.02
N GLY A 137 10.32 -4.49 -3.80
CA GLY A 137 9.26 -4.47 -2.81
C GLY A 137 8.63 -3.10 -2.55
N CYS A 138 7.43 -3.12 -1.98
CA CYS A 138 6.71 -1.94 -1.50
C CYS A 138 6.89 -1.73 0.01
N THR A 139 6.25 -0.71 0.58
CA THR A 139 6.31 -0.41 2.02
C THR A 139 5.92 -1.60 2.91
N SER A 140 4.89 -2.37 2.55
CA SER A 140 4.51 -3.52 3.38
C SER A 140 5.56 -4.65 3.35
N GLY A 141 6.16 -4.89 2.18
CA GLY A 141 7.16 -5.94 2.00
C GLY A 141 8.50 -5.54 2.59
N LEU A 142 9.05 -4.43 2.13
CA LEU A 142 10.42 -4.04 2.42
C LEU A 142 10.55 -3.28 3.74
N ALA A 143 9.60 -2.40 4.09
CA ALA A 143 9.66 -1.66 5.35
C ALA A 143 9.08 -2.47 6.52
N ILE A 144 7.83 -2.94 6.42
CA ILE A 144 7.18 -3.64 7.54
C ILE A 144 7.77 -5.04 7.73
N SER A 145 7.73 -5.89 6.69
CA SER A 145 8.23 -7.27 6.82
C SER A 145 9.75 -7.32 6.95
N GLY A 146 10.48 -6.51 6.17
CA GLY A 146 11.92 -6.38 6.32
C GLY A 146 12.35 -5.81 7.68
N GLY A 147 11.57 -4.87 8.23
CA GLY A 147 11.79 -4.33 9.57
C GLY A 147 11.58 -5.36 10.68
N MET A 148 10.56 -6.23 10.56
CA MET A 148 10.36 -7.36 11.47
C MET A 148 11.55 -8.32 11.50
N LEU A 149 12.18 -8.53 10.34
CA LEU A 149 13.37 -9.37 10.18
C LEU A 149 14.68 -8.65 10.53
N LEU A 150 14.61 -7.37 10.94
CA LEU A 150 15.77 -6.51 11.19
C LEU A 150 16.74 -6.46 9.99
N ALA A 151 16.22 -6.58 8.77
CA ALA A 151 17.03 -6.56 7.57
C ALA A 151 17.63 -5.16 7.35
N PRO A 152 18.96 -5.02 7.16
CA PRO A 152 19.59 -3.71 6.93
C PRO A 152 18.98 -2.93 5.76
N ALA A 153 18.57 -3.65 4.70
CA ALA A 153 17.91 -3.07 3.53
C ALA A 153 16.58 -2.36 3.87
N ALA A 154 15.85 -2.84 4.88
CA ALA A 154 14.60 -2.22 5.32
C ALA A 154 14.83 -0.82 5.88
N PHE A 155 15.86 -0.65 6.70
CA PHE A 155 16.18 0.65 7.31
C PHE A 155 16.66 1.67 6.27
N ILE A 156 17.45 1.21 5.30
CA ILE A 156 17.88 2.05 4.15
C ILE A 156 16.66 2.45 3.33
N PHE A 157 15.77 1.51 3.01
CA PHE A 157 14.55 1.77 2.26
C PHE A 157 13.64 2.76 2.99
N ILE A 158 13.41 2.57 4.30
CA ILE A 158 12.61 3.48 5.11
C ILE A 158 13.18 4.90 5.05
N GLY A 159 14.49 5.05 5.28
CA GLY A 159 15.16 6.36 5.20
C GLY A 159 15.01 7.01 3.83
N ALA A 160 15.24 6.27 2.75
CA ALA A 160 15.10 6.77 1.38
C ALA A 160 13.65 7.11 1.01
N MET A 161 12.68 6.31 1.47
CA MET A 161 11.25 6.54 1.27
C MET A 161 10.81 7.84 1.95
N PHE A 162 11.21 8.06 3.21
CA PHE A 162 10.89 9.31 3.91
C PHE A 162 11.57 10.52 3.27
N ALA A 163 12.86 10.41 2.93
CA ALA A 163 13.59 11.51 2.28
C ALA A 163 12.94 11.91 0.95
N SER A 164 12.63 10.93 0.09
CA SER A 164 11.97 11.19 -1.20
C SER A 164 10.55 11.73 -1.03
N GLY A 165 9.78 11.25 -0.05
CA GLY A 165 8.44 11.76 0.27
C GLY A 165 8.47 13.22 0.74
N ILE A 166 9.42 13.58 1.60
CA ILE A 166 9.64 14.96 2.06
C ILE A 166 10.00 15.87 0.88
N VAL A 167 10.97 15.47 0.06
CA VAL A 167 11.38 16.23 -1.12
C VAL A 167 10.22 16.41 -2.11
N THR A 168 9.47 15.34 -2.38
CA THR A 168 8.30 15.39 -3.28
C THR A 168 7.23 16.33 -2.73
N THR A 169 6.97 16.28 -1.43
CA THR A 169 6.02 17.20 -0.77
C THR A 169 6.48 18.65 -0.90
N LEU A 170 7.77 18.94 -0.69
CA LEU A 170 8.33 20.27 -0.86
C LEU A 170 8.24 20.76 -2.32
N ILE A 171 8.41 19.88 -3.31
CA ILE A 171 8.29 20.25 -4.73
C ILE A 171 6.82 20.50 -5.10
N VAL A 172 5.91 19.62 -4.68
CA VAL A 172 4.48 19.66 -5.06
C VAL A 172 3.75 20.80 -4.35
N TYR A 173 3.98 20.97 -3.05
CA TYR A 173 3.29 21.96 -2.23
C TYR A 173 4.09 23.24 -2.03
N GLY A 174 5.43 23.21 -2.11
CA GLY A 174 6.29 24.39 -2.00
C GLY A 174 6.01 25.21 -0.74
N LYS A 175 5.94 26.53 -0.90
CA LYS A 175 5.55 27.49 0.16
C LYS A 175 4.04 27.58 0.40
N ARG A 176 3.22 26.74 -0.25
CA ARG A 176 1.75 26.80 -0.18
C ARG A 176 1.16 25.86 0.88
N TYR A 177 2.03 25.21 1.66
CA TYR A 177 1.64 24.46 2.85
C TYR A 177 1.06 25.41 3.92
#